data_AF-A0A0L1KTG5-F1
#
_entry.id   AF-A0A0L1KTG5-F1
#
_cell.length_a   1.000
_cell.length_b   1.000
_cell.length_c   1.000
_cell.angle_alpha   90.00
_cell.angle_beta   90.00
_cell.angle_gamma   90.00
#
_symmetry.space_group_name_H-M   'P 1'
#
loop_
_entity.id
_entity.type
_entity.pdbx_description
1 polymer ?
#
loop_
_entity_poly.entity_id
_entity_poly.type
_entity_poly.pdbx_seq_one_letter_code
_entity_poly.pdbx_strand_id
1 'polypeptide(L)'
;MQRFYPTLSRATHVGKLASQSRNYTPPARAVAMYEKDYHLNYKFPVDLIDSSEVRYAQFLYRLQEDSVHPKSGNASKHDFAKDFLALQEMKLPIFWERELDVSANKLFKNRFHENFIFLMKWMQSNGDLGRITEVRSYFELFMNEKNSKVNVSIFTPAMTKLGASKPWLTEKAKKFIKSEPRLLRKKGYELSFSFHTDSTLRLPKGEVEKNLENVHFYIEVAGVRINHEPALSMEETAAKQHKESNIDYSKIKVAKAIIETAWDGGVETSVLSAYFEQLAKTDQEEQLYGV
;
A
#
# COMPACT_ATOMS: atom_id res chain seq x y z
N MET A 1 -17.87 32.59 -73.13
CA MET A 1 -16.70 31.83 -72.64
C MET A 1 -15.74 32.81 -71.95
N GLN A 2 -15.75 32.87 -70.62
CA GLN A 2 -14.71 33.55 -69.83
C GLN A 2 -14.24 32.55 -68.77
N ARG A 3 -12.97 32.15 -68.87
CA ARG A 3 -12.31 31.22 -67.94
C ARG A 3 -11.81 32.04 -66.75
N PHE A 4 -12.35 31.79 -65.57
CA PHE A 4 -11.80 32.25 -64.31
C PHE A 4 -10.72 31.26 -63.84
N TYR A 5 -9.49 31.74 -63.68
CA TYR A 5 -8.51 31.14 -62.79
C TYR A 5 -8.28 32.11 -61.63
N PRO A 6 -8.57 31.75 -60.37
CA PRO A 6 -8.09 32.52 -59.24
C PRO A 6 -6.63 32.15 -58.95
N THR A 7 -5.76 33.15 -59.04
CA THR A 7 -4.40 33.13 -58.53
C THR A 7 -4.41 32.92 -57.01
N LEU A 8 -3.66 31.91 -56.56
CA LEU A 8 -3.33 31.66 -55.16
C LEU A 8 -2.60 32.87 -54.56
N SER A 9 -3.21 33.53 -53.57
CA SER A 9 -2.49 34.35 -52.60
C SER A 9 -2.82 33.86 -51.19
N ARG A 10 -1.78 33.36 -50.53
CA ARG A 10 -1.78 32.70 -49.23
C ARG A 10 -1.43 33.75 -48.19
N ALA A 11 -2.41 34.24 -47.43
CA ALA A 11 -2.17 34.88 -46.14
C ALA A 11 -3.46 34.97 -45.31
N THR A 12 -3.43 34.27 -44.16
CA THR A 12 -4.14 34.62 -42.91
C THR A 12 -5.67 34.66 -42.93
N HIS A 13 -6.30 33.50 -43.08
CA HIS A 13 -7.52 33.22 -42.31
C HIS A 13 -7.14 32.78 -40.89
N VAL A 14 -6.83 33.75 -40.03
CA VAL A 14 -6.95 33.59 -38.56
C VAL A 14 -7.78 34.76 -38.07
N GLY A 15 -9.02 34.81 -38.56
CA GLY A 15 -10.05 35.70 -38.03
C GLY A 15 -10.46 35.21 -36.65
N LYS A 16 -10.00 35.93 -35.62
CA LYS A 16 -10.64 36.11 -34.31
C LYS A 16 -11.52 34.93 -33.83
N LEU A 17 -10.89 33.91 -33.24
CA LEU A 17 -11.45 33.25 -32.07
C LEU A 17 -11.06 34.08 -30.84
N ALA A 18 -11.69 35.24 -30.71
CA ALA A 18 -11.67 36.06 -29.52
C ALA A 18 -13.11 36.22 -29.04
N SER A 19 -13.62 35.21 -28.34
CA SER A 19 -14.77 35.38 -27.46
C SER A 19 -14.73 34.32 -26.35
N GLN A 20 -14.52 34.82 -25.11
CA GLN A 20 -14.59 34.15 -23.80
C GLN A 20 -13.32 33.54 -23.15
N SER A 21 -12.13 34.16 -23.27
CA SER A 21 -10.98 33.86 -22.40
C SER A 21 -10.70 34.95 -21.36
N ARG A 22 -11.74 35.54 -20.77
CA ARG A 22 -11.59 36.49 -19.65
C ARG A 22 -11.51 35.72 -18.33
N ASN A 23 -10.38 35.88 -17.63
CA ASN A 23 -10.24 35.81 -16.16
C ASN A 23 -9.58 34.58 -15.53
N TYR A 24 -8.43 34.12 -16.06
CA TYR A 24 -7.45 33.45 -15.20
C TYR A 24 -6.06 34.02 -15.45
N THR A 25 -5.58 34.80 -14.48
CA THR A 25 -4.19 35.26 -14.43
C THR A 25 -3.44 34.28 -13.52
N PRO A 26 -2.52 33.47 -14.04
CA PRO A 26 -1.78 32.53 -13.20
C PRO A 26 -0.91 33.30 -12.20
N PRO A 27 -0.76 32.80 -10.97
CA PRO A 27 0.05 33.47 -9.97
C PRO A 27 1.52 33.50 -10.42
N ALA A 28 2.12 34.69 -10.45
CA ALA A 28 3.48 34.92 -10.97
C ALA A 28 4.52 33.97 -10.37
N ARG A 29 4.35 33.62 -9.09
CA ARG A 29 5.22 32.69 -8.37
C ARG A 29 5.09 31.25 -8.87
N ALA A 30 3.88 30.79 -9.16
CA ALA A 30 3.65 29.46 -9.72
C ALA A 30 4.23 29.35 -11.14
N VAL A 31 4.05 30.39 -11.96
CA VAL A 31 4.64 30.46 -13.30
C VAL A 31 6.16 30.44 -13.24
N ALA A 32 6.76 31.30 -12.41
CA ALA A 32 8.21 31.34 -12.23
C ALA A 32 8.80 30.04 -11.67
N MET A 33 8.04 29.27 -10.89
CA MET A 33 8.46 27.93 -10.47
C MET A 33 8.31 26.93 -11.62
N TYR A 34 7.18 26.95 -12.32
CA TYR A 34 6.87 26.06 -13.44
C TYR A 34 7.88 26.17 -14.58
N GLU A 35 8.33 27.39 -14.89
CA GLU A 35 9.34 27.67 -15.92
C GLU A 35 10.77 27.32 -15.49
N LYS A 36 11.02 27.17 -14.19
CA LYS A 36 12.33 26.72 -13.69
C LYS A 36 12.38 25.19 -13.75
N ASP A 37 13.54 24.62 -14.05
CA ASP A 37 13.80 23.18 -13.91
C ASP A 37 13.93 22.78 -12.43
N TYR A 38 12.87 23.02 -11.65
CA TYR A 38 12.82 22.78 -10.21
C TYR A 38 12.97 21.30 -9.87
N HIS A 39 12.64 20.41 -10.80
CA HIS A 39 12.72 18.97 -10.63
C HIS A 39 14.14 18.42 -10.85
N LEU A 40 14.99 19.12 -11.62
CA LEU A 40 16.37 18.67 -11.91
C LEU A 40 17.39 19.20 -10.90
N ASN A 41 17.20 20.43 -10.41
CA ASN A 41 18.20 21.13 -9.60
C ASN A 41 17.93 21.08 -8.10
N TYR A 42 16.85 20.43 -7.67
CA TYR A 42 16.45 20.36 -6.28
C TYR A 42 16.50 18.93 -5.75
N LYS A 43 17.04 18.76 -4.55
CA LYS A 43 17.07 17.47 -3.86
C LYS A 43 15.80 17.30 -3.03
N PHE A 44 14.87 16.49 -3.53
CA PHE A 44 13.66 16.15 -2.80
C PHE A 44 13.95 15.21 -1.62
N PRO A 45 13.10 15.21 -0.56
CA PRO A 45 13.30 14.36 0.61
C PRO A 45 13.27 12.87 0.30
N VAL A 46 12.46 12.48 -0.68
CA VAL A 46 12.28 11.09 -1.12
C VAL A 46 12.62 11.02 -2.60
N ASP A 47 13.41 10.01 -2.97
CA ASP A 47 13.68 9.70 -4.37
C ASP A 47 12.57 8.76 -4.88
N LEU A 48 11.79 9.25 -5.84
CA LEU A 48 10.65 8.54 -6.42
C LEU A 48 10.85 8.40 -7.92
N ILE A 49 10.25 7.35 -8.50
CA ILE A 49 10.23 7.16 -9.95
C ILE A 49 9.55 8.37 -10.58
N ASP A 50 10.18 8.95 -11.60
CA ASP A 50 9.68 10.13 -12.27
C ASP A 50 8.36 9.83 -13.01
N SER A 51 7.27 10.42 -12.54
CA SER A 51 5.93 10.30 -13.09
C SER A 51 5.24 11.68 -13.06
N SER A 52 4.16 11.86 -13.83
CA SER A 52 3.46 13.16 -13.87
C SER A 52 2.91 13.54 -12.49
N GLU A 53 2.38 12.57 -11.74
CA GLU A 53 1.85 12.77 -10.39
C GLU A 53 2.95 13.19 -9.40
N VAL A 54 4.12 12.55 -9.49
CA VAL A 54 5.29 12.90 -8.69
C VAL A 54 5.73 14.33 -9.00
N ARG A 55 5.77 14.73 -10.27
CA ARG A 55 6.12 16.11 -10.66
C ARG A 55 5.13 17.14 -10.13
N TYR A 56 3.82 16.87 -10.21
CA TYR A 56 2.78 17.73 -9.62
C TYR A 56 2.94 17.88 -8.10
N ALA A 57 3.25 16.78 -7.40
CA ALA A 57 3.49 16.80 -5.96
C ALA A 57 4.77 17.55 -5.58
N GLN A 58 5.86 17.34 -6.33
CA GLN A 58 7.12 18.06 -6.20
C GLN A 58 6.95 19.57 -6.39
N PHE A 59 6.13 19.98 -7.36
CA PHE A 59 5.80 21.39 -7.59
C PHE A 59 5.15 22.04 -6.37
N LEU A 60 4.09 21.43 -5.81
CA LEU A 60 3.45 21.94 -4.59
C LEU A 60 4.39 21.96 -3.40
N TYR A 61 5.20 20.90 -3.24
CA TYR A 61 6.20 20.81 -2.19
C TYR A 61 7.20 21.98 -2.26
N ARG A 62 7.71 22.29 -3.45
CA ARG A 62 8.63 23.42 -3.66
C ARG A 62 7.96 24.77 -3.40
N LEU A 63 6.70 24.95 -3.81
CA LEU A 63 5.96 26.16 -3.48
C LEU A 63 5.73 26.34 -1.97
N GLN A 64 5.55 25.24 -1.24
CA GLN A 64 5.44 25.25 0.22
C GLN A 64 6.79 25.41 0.94
N GLU A 65 7.90 24.99 0.33
CA GLU A 65 9.25 25.25 0.83
C GLU A 65 9.69 26.69 0.63
N ASP A 66 9.53 27.22 -0.59
CA ASP A 66 9.97 28.55 -0.94
C ASP A 66 9.18 29.64 -0.18
N SER A 67 8.02 29.31 0.40
CA SER A 67 7.26 30.23 1.26
C SER A 67 7.82 30.31 2.67
N VAL A 68 8.72 29.39 3.04
CA VAL A 68 9.44 29.35 4.32
C VAL A 68 10.78 30.08 4.22
N HIS A 69 11.24 30.49 3.02
CA HIS A 69 12.48 31.25 2.88
C HIS A 69 12.29 32.73 3.33
N PRO A 70 13.11 33.21 4.28
CA PRO A 70 12.90 34.48 5.01
C PRO A 70 13.12 35.77 4.18
N LYS A 71 13.39 35.67 2.87
CA LYS A 71 13.56 36.84 2.00
C LYS A 71 12.23 37.40 1.47
N SER A 72 11.14 36.66 1.60
CA SER A 72 9.79 37.08 1.22
C SER A 72 9.01 37.45 2.49
N GLY A 73 9.27 38.65 3.02
CA GLY A 73 8.78 39.13 4.32
C GLY A 73 7.27 39.30 4.51
N ASN A 74 6.40 38.68 3.69
CA ASN A 74 4.94 38.73 3.84
C ASN A 74 4.19 37.51 3.28
N ALA A 75 4.85 36.39 2.95
CA ALA A 75 4.14 35.21 2.47
C ALA A 75 3.60 34.40 3.67
N SER A 76 2.32 34.58 3.99
CA SER A 76 1.61 33.63 4.86
C SER A 76 1.85 32.22 4.33
N LYS A 77 2.33 31.32 5.20
CA LYS A 77 2.61 29.92 4.84
C LYS A 77 1.28 29.23 4.57
N HIS A 78 0.88 29.18 3.30
CA HIS A 78 -0.26 28.38 2.89
C HIS A 78 0.04 26.90 3.05
N ASP A 79 -0.93 26.15 3.56
CA ASP A 79 -0.83 24.72 3.80
C ASP A 79 -1.69 23.98 2.77
N PHE A 80 -1.06 23.45 1.73
CA PHE A 80 -1.77 22.77 0.63
C PHE A 80 -2.48 21.49 1.10
N ALA A 81 -2.12 20.91 2.25
CA ALA A 81 -2.87 19.79 2.82
C ALA A 81 -4.34 20.17 3.10
N LYS A 82 -4.60 21.44 3.46
CA LYS A 82 -5.97 21.94 3.67
C LYS A 82 -6.75 22.02 2.37
N ASP A 83 -6.11 22.37 1.26
CA ASP A 83 -6.76 22.41 -0.05
C ASP A 83 -7.17 20.99 -0.49
N PHE A 84 -6.32 19.99 -0.28
CA PHE A 84 -6.67 18.59 -0.57
C PHE A 84 -7.85 18.08 0.28
N LEU A 85 -7.89 18.42 1.57
CA LEU A 85 -9.02 18.09 2.44
C LEU A 85 -10.31 18.80 1.97
N ALA A 86 -10.21 20.09 1.68
CA ALA A 86 -11.32 20.88 1.17
C ALA A 86 -11.86 20.33 -0.15
N LEU A 87 -11.00 19.81 -1.02
CA LEU A 87 -11.38 19.15 -2.27
C LEU A 87 -12.16 17.85 -2.01
N GLN A 88 -11.67 17.00 -1.08
CA GLN A 88 -12.33 15.75 -0.71
C GLN A 88 -13.71 15.96 -0.09
N GLU A 89 -13.90 17.05 0.65
CA GLU A 89 -15.18 17.43 1.26
C GLU A 89 -16.18 18.05 0.25
N MET A 90 -15.73 18.43 -0.95
CA MET A 90 -16.63 18.98 -1.96
C MET A 90 -17.53 17.87 -2.52
N LYS A 91 -18.84 18.11 -2.52
CA LYS A 91 -19.79 17.31 -3.28
C LYS A 91 -19.73 17.73 -4.75
N LEU A 92 -18.78 17.19 -5.49
CA LEU A 92 -18.62 17.43 -6.92
C LEU A 92 -19.39 16.37 -7.72
N PRO A 93 -19.89 16.72 -8.92
CA PRO A 93 -20.51 15.76 -9.82
C PRO A 93 -19.50 14.68 -10.25
N ILE A 94 -20.02 13.52 -10.68
CA ILE A 94 -19.18 12.46 -11.25
C ILE A 94 -18.52 13.02 -12.52
N PHE A 95 -17.22 12.79 -12.71
CA PHE A 95 -16.42 13.32 -13.82
C PHE A 95 -16.24 14.85 -13.86
N TRP A 96 -16.40 15.53 -12.72
CA TRP A 96 -16.15 16.97 -12.60
C TRP A 96 -14.78 17.40 -13.16
N GLU A 97 -13.80 16.50 -13.16
CA GLU A 97 -12.44 16.72 -13.67
C GLU A 97 -12.43 17.04 -15.17
N ARG A 98 -13.42 16.54 -15.91
CA ARG A 98 -13.56 16.75 -17.36
C ARG A 98 -14.54 17.87 -17.70
N GLU A 99 -15.58 18.03 -16.88
CA GLU A 99 -16.72 18.88 -17.21
C GLU A 99 -16.58 20.30 -16.64
N LEU A 100 -15.87 20.49 -15.53
CA LEU A 100 -15.72 21.79 -14.88
C LEU A 100 -14.39 22.44 -15.23
N ASP A 101 -14.43 23.64 -15.82
CA ASP A 101 -13.25 24.50 -15.87
C ASP A 101 -12.93 25.03 -14.46
N VAL A 102 -11.93 24.41 -13.84
CA VAL A 102 -11.48 24.73 -12.47
C VAL A 102 -11.06 26.20 -12.35
N SER A 103 -10.53 26.77 -13.44
CA SER A 103 -10.01 28.14 -13.48
C SER A 103 -11.07 29.20 -13.74
N ALA A 104 -12.26 28.82 -14.19
CA ALA A 104 -13.40 29.72 -14.39
C ALA A 104 -14.46 29.58 -13.28
N ASN A 105 -14.48 28.45 -12.58
CA ASN A 105 -15.49 28.15 -11.57
C ASN A 105 -15.31 28.98 -10.29
N LYS A 106 -16.35 29.75 -9.91
CA LYS A 106 -16.37 30.59 -8.71
C LYS A 106 -16.19 29.80 -7.41
N LEU A 107 -16.69 28.56 -7.34
CA LEU A 107 -16.55 27.72 -6.16
C LEU A 107 -15.08 27.40 -5.88
N PHE A 108 -14.32 27.07 -6.93
CA PHE A 108 -12.91 26.75 -6.81
C PHE A 108 -12.08 27.99 -6.48
N LYS A 109 -12.34 29.12 -7.16
CA LYS A 109 -11.65 30.40 -6.91
C LYS A 109 -11.77 30.90 -5.48
N ASN A 110 -12.93 30.73 -4.86
CA ASN A 110 -13.17 31.23 -3.51
C ASN A 110 -12.67 30.27 -2.42
N ARG A 111 -12.51 28.98 -2.73
CA ARG A 111 -12.22 27.94 -1.74
C ARG A 111 -10.75 27.53 -1.70
N PHE A 112 -10.03 27.62 -2.82
CA PHE A 112 -8.67 27.12 -2.94
C PHE A 112 -7.65 28.23 -3.17
N HIS A 113 -6.43 27.98 -2.73
CA HIS A 113 -5.32 28.89 -2.97
C HIS A 113 -4.96 28.95 -4.47
N GLU A 114 -4.55 30.13 -4.95
CA GLU A 114 -4.30 30.40 -6.38
C GLU A 114 -3.27 29.44 -7.01
N ASN A 115 -2.23 29.08 -6.26
CA ASN A 115 -1.24 28.08 -6.68
C ASN A 115 -1.82 26.66 -6.80
N PHE A 116 -2.78 26.30 -5.96
CA PHE A 116 -3.47 25.00 -6.05
C PHE A 116 -4.40 24.97 -7.28
N ILE A 117 -5.08 26.10 -7.55
CA ILE A 117 -5.87 26.28 -8.78
C ILE A 117 -4.98 26.22 -10.02
N PHE A 118 -3.78 26.82 -9.97
CA PHE A 118 -2.80 26.73 -11.05
C PHE A 118 -2.43 25.28 -11.34
N LEU A 119 -2.10 24.51 -10.30
CA LEU A 119 -1.81 23.09 -10.46
C LEU A 119 -3.00 22.35 -11.08
N MET A 120 -4.21 22.51 -10.55
CA MET A 120 -5.39 21.83 -11.07
C MET A 120 -5.65 22.18 -12.55
N LYS A 121 -5.47 23.44 -12.95
CA LYS A 121 -5.56 23.86 -14.35
C LYS A 121 -4.49 23.22 -15.22
N TRP A 122 -3.26 23.14 -14.71
CA TRP A 122 -2.15 22.48 -15.40
C TRP A 122 -2.44 20.98 -15.60
N MET A 123 -2.87 20.29 -14.55
CA MET A 123 -3.30 18.88 -14.61
C MET A 123 -4.48 18.69 -15.57
N GLN A 124 -5.45 19.60 -15.57
CA GLN A 124 -6.59 19.56 -16.48
C GLN A 124 -6.16 19.70 -17.95
N SER A 125 -5.19 20.58 -18.23
CA SER A 125 -4.64 20.78 -19.59
C SER A 125 -3.90 19.54 -20.10
N ASN A 126 -3.32 18.75 -19.19
CA ASN A 126 -2.64 17.50 -19.50
C ASN A 126 -3.57 16.27 -19.47
N GLY A 127 -4.84 16.43 -19.07
CA GLY A 127 -5.78 15.31 -18.90
C GLY A 127 -5.54 14.46 -17.65
N ASP A 128 -4.71 14.93 -16.71
CA ASP A 128 -4.28 14.21 -15.50
C ASP A 128 -5.09 14.58 -14.24
N LEU A 129 -6.10 15.46 -14.35
CA LEU A 129 -6.83 15.95 -13.16
C LEU A 129 -7.52 14.84 -12.37
N GLY A 130 -7.88 13.72 -13.01
CA GLY A 130 -8.40 12.52 -12.34
C GLY A 130 -7.39 11.87 -11.38
N ARG A 131 -6.10 12.19 -11.49
CA ARG A 131 -5.02 11.65 -10.64
C ARG A 131 -4.67 12.56 -9.45
N ILE A 132 -5.54 13.52 -9.13
CA ILE A 132 -5.31 14.49 -8.05
C ILE A 132 -5.18 13.81 -6.68
N THR A 133 -5.80 12.65 -6.50
CA THR A 133 -5.69 11.81 -5.30
C THR A 133 -4.30 11.22 -5.13
N GLU A 134 -3.66 10.80 -6.21
CA GLU A 134 -2.31 10.25 -6.24
C GLU A 134 -1.30 11.37 -5.97
N VAL A 135 -1.51 12.55 -6.57
CA VAL A 135 -0.71 13.75 -6.28
C VAL A 135 -0.74 14.09 -4.80
N ARG A 136 -1.91 14.01 -4.15
CA ARG A 136 -2.04 14.19 -2.70
C ARG A 136 -1.17 13.19 -1.95
N SER A 137 -1.23 11.90 -2.28
CA SER A 137 -0.46 10.86 -1.60
C SER A 137 1.05 11.12 -1.68
N TYR A 138 1.56 11.51 -2.86
CA TYR A 138 2.97 11.86 -3.02
C TYR A 138 3.35 13.15 -2.28
N PHE A 139 2.47 14.16 -2.30
CA PHE A 139 2.69 15.40 -1.56
C PHE A 139 2.77 15.16 -0.05
N GLU A 140 1.84 14.36 0.50
CA GLU A 140 1.85 13.93 1.89
C GLU A 140 3.12 13.14 2.22
N LEU A 141 3.59 12.27 1.32
CA LEU A 141 4.85 11.54 1.48
C LEU A 141 6.05 12.49 1.61
N PHE A 142 6.18 13.49 0.75
CA PHE A 142 7.26 14.49 0.85
C PHE A 142 7.18 15.31 2.14
N MET A 143 5.98 15.71 2.54
CA MET A 143 5.76 16.47 3.78
C MET A 143 6.04 15.62 5.03
N ASN A 144 5.69 14.34 5.00
CA ASN A 144 5.95 13.40 6.09
C ASN A 144 7.45 13.14 6.24
N GLU A 145 8.17 12.87 5.15
CA GLU A 145 9.64 12.70 5.21
C GLU A 145 10.32 13.99 5.71
N LYS A 146 9.90 15.17 5.24
CA LYS A 146 10.42 16.47 5.71
C LYS A 146 10.23 16.67 7.21
N ASN A 147 9.09 16.24 7.75
CA ASN A 147 8.76 16.40 9.17
C ASN A 147 9.21 15.20 10.02
N SER A 148 9.97 14.26 9.46
CA SER A 148 10.32 12.99 10.11
C SER A 148 9.08 12.28 10.67
N LYS A 149 8.01 12.19 9.90
CA LYS A 149 6.77 11.49 10.25
C LYS A 149 6.60 10.24 9.39
N VAL A 150 6.14 9.15 9.99
CA VAL A 150 5.70 7.96 9.27
C VAL A 150 4.20 7.79 9.49
N ASN A 151 3.45 7.79 8.38
CA ASN A 151 2.03 7.47 8.41
C ASN A 151 1.84 5.96 8.55
N VAL A 152 1.02 5.58 9.52
CA VAL A 152 0.62 4.22 9.84
C VAL A 152 -0.87 4.14 9.56
N SER A 153 -1.23 3.41 8.51
CA SER A 153 -2.62 3.21 8.13
C SER A 153 -3.15 1.93 8.76
N ILE A 154 -4.14 2.07 9.63
CA ILE A 154 -4.81 0.97 10.31
C ILE A 154 -6.14 0.73 9.62
N PHE A 155 -6.32 -0.45 9.06
CA PHE A 155 -7.54 -0.85 8.38
C PHE A 155 -8.33 -1.81 9.27
N THR A 156 -9.58 -1.44 9.53
CA THR A 156 -10.49 -2.19 10.37
C THR A 156 -11.80 -2.46 9.64
N PRO A 157 -12.55 -3.51 10.00
CA PRO A 157 -13.92 -3.67 9.53
C PRO A 157 -14.77 -2.45 9.91
N ALA A 158 -15.90 -2.26 9.22
CA ALA A 158 -16.87 -1.25 9.60
C ALA A 158 -17.44 -1.58 11.00
N MET A 159 -16.91 -0.92 12.03
CA MET A 159 -17.35 -1.08 13.42
C MET A 159 -18.15 0.13 13.88
N THR A 160 -19.30 -0.11 14.50
CA THR A 160 -20.12 0.95 15.11
C THR A 160 -19.39 1.68 16.24
N LYS A 161 -18.44 1.02 16.93
CA LYS A 161 -17.60 1.61 17.99
C LYS A 161 -16.12 1.76 17.66
N LEU A 162 -15.79 2.18 16.43
CA LEU A 162 -14.39 2.43 16.06
C LEU A 162 -13.70 3.44 17.01
N GLY A 163 -14.43 4.47 17.46
CA GLY A 163 -13.90 5.52 18.36
C GLY A 163 -13.33 4.99 19.68
N ALA A 164 -14.03 4.06 20.34
CA ALA A 164 -13.58 3.43 21.59
C ALA A 164 -12.38 2.48 21.38
N SER A 165 -12.22 1.99 20.15
CA SER A 165 -11.23 0.99 19.76
C SER A 165 -9.90 1.60 19.30
N LYS A 166 -9.89 2.90 18.94
CA LYS A 166 -8.70 3.61 18.44
C LYS A 166 -7.50 3.56 19.40
N PRO A 167 -7.63 3.78 20.72
CA PRO A 167 -6.48 3.74 21.62
C PRO A 167 -5.79 2.37 21.64
N TRP A 168 -6.58 1.30 21.75
CA TRP A 168 -6.08 -0.07 21.75
C TRP A 168 -5.41 -0.45 20.43
N LEU A 169 -6.01 -0.10 19.29
CA LEU A 169 -5.42 -0.33 17.95
C LEU A 169 -4.10 0.43 17.79
N THR A 170 -4.05 1.68 18.26
CA THR A 170 -2.85 2.51 18.22
C THR A 170 -1.73 1.90 19.06
N GLU A 171 -2.05 1.40 20.27
CA GLU A 171 -1.07 0.74 21.13
C GLU A 171 -0.55 -0.57 20.53
N LYS A 172 -1.44 -1.40 19.97
CA LYS A 172 -1.02 -2.61 19.25
C LYS A 172 -0.11 -2.26 18.08
N ALA A 173 -0.50 -1.30 17.24
CA ALA A 173 0.32 -0.86 16.11
C ALA A 173 1.70 -0.36 16.57
N LYS A 174 1.77 0.44 17.64
CA LYS A 174 3.04 0.87 18.24
C LYS A 174 3.89 -0.31 18.70
N LYS A 175 3.30 -1.33 19.33
CA LYS A 175 4.02 -2.54 19.77
C LYS A 175 4.58 -3.32 18.57
N PHE A 176 3.79 -3.52 17.52
CA PHE A 176 4.23 -4.22 16.30
C PHE A 176 5.34 -3.47 15.56
N ILE A 177 5.23 -2.15 15.45
CA ILE A 177 6.26 -1.32 14.82
C ILE A 177 7.57 -1.37 15.62
N LYS A 178 7.48 -1.42 16.95
CA LYS A 178 8.66 -1.59 17.83
C LYS A 178 9.28 -2.99 17.73
N SER A 179 8.47 -4.04 17.53
CA SER A 179 8.98 -5.40 17.42
C SER A 179 9.67 -5.69 16.07
N GLU A 180 9.32 -4.96 15.02
CA GLU A 180 9.90 -5.15 13.68
C GLU A 180 10.77 -3.94 13.27
N PRO A 181 12.06 -3.92 13.65
CA PRO A 181 12.96 -2.80 13.37
C PRO A 181 13.21 -2.57 11.87
N ARG A 182 12.84 -3.52 11.00
CA ARG A 182 12.96 -3.38 9.53
C ARG A 182 11.92 -2.41 8.94
N LEU A 183 10.82 -2.15 9.63
CA LEU A 183 9.76 -1.26 9.15
C LEU A 183 10.17 0.21 9.15
N LEU A 184 11.08 0.60 10.04
CA LEU A 184 11.57 1.97 10.16
C LEU A 184 13.06 2.00 9.87
N ARG A 185 13.44 2.46 8.67
CA ARG A 185 14.86 2.58 8.25
C ARG A 185 15.67 3.54 9.13
N LYS A 186 15.02 4.48 9.82
CA LYS A 186 15.66 5.52 10.64
C LYS A 186 14.97 5.61 12.00
N LYS A 187 15.76 5.70 13.06
CA LYS A 187 15.28 5.97 14.43
C LYS A 187 14.95 7.47 14.57
N GLY A 188 13.84 7.80 15.23
CA GLY A 188 13.46 9.19 15.52
C GLY A 188 12.28 9.74 14.72
N TYR A 189 11.62 8.93 13.89
CA TYR A 189 10.39 9.37 13.22
C TYR A 189 9.19 9.33 14.17
N GLU A 190 8.34 10.36 14.11
CA GLU A 190 7.06 10.41 14.78
C GLU A 190 6.02 9.57 14.01
N LEU A 191 5.26 8.72 14.71
CA LEU A 191 4.22 7.90 14.09
C LEU A 191 2.90 8.66 14.06
N SER A 192 2.38 8.96 12.86
CA SER A 192 1.01 9.43 12.67
C SER A 192 0.10 8.25 12.33
N PHE A 193 -1.09 8.19 12.92
CA PHE A 193 -2.02 7.08 12.73
C PHE A 193 -3.24 7.55 11.93
N SER A 194 -3.52 6.87 10.82
CA SER A 194 -4.72 7.05 10.02
C SER A 194 -5.59 5.79 10.13
N PHE A 195 -6.91 5.97 10.26
CA PHE A 195 -7.86 4.87 10.41
C PHE A 195 -8.75 4.80 9.19
N HIS A 196 -8.80 3.62 8.57
CA HIS A 196 -9.59 3.35 7.38
C HIS A 196 -10.54 2.19 7.66
N THR A 197 -11.76 2.32 7.15
CA THR A 197 -12.74 1.23 7.19
C THR A 197 -12.65 0.44 5.90
N ASP A 198 -12.35 -0.84 6.02
CA ASP A 198 -12.30 -1.78 4.90
C ASP A 198 -13.50 -2.73 5.00
N SER A 199 -14.40 -2.66 4.02
CA SER A 199 -15.61 -3.49 3.97
C SER A 199 -15.32 -4.95 3.64
N THR A 200 -14.10 -5.28 3.20
CA THR A 200 -13.69 -6.67 2.92
C THR A 200 -13.32 -7.43 4.19
N LEU A 201 -12.98 -6.73 5.27
CA LEU A 201 -12.67 -7.34 6.56
C LEU A 201 -13.96 -7.85 7.23
N ARG A 202 -13.97 -9.14 7.55
CA ARG A 202 -15.14 -9.79 8.18
C ARG A 202 -15.10 -9.58 9.68
N LEU A 203 -16.23 -9.15 10.24
CA LEU A 203 -16.51 -9.33 11.66
C LEU A 203 -16.89 -10.80 11.89
N PRO A 204 -16.37 -11.47 12.93
CA PRO A 204 -16.86 -12.79 13.32
C PRO A 204 -18.39 -12.75 13.49
N LYS A 205 -19.12 -13.65 12.81
CA LYS A 205 -20.58 -13.72 12.92
C LYS A 205 -20.98 -14.02 14.36
N GLY A 206 -21.79 -13.16 14.98
CA GLY A 206 -22.50 -13.47 16.23
C GLY A 206 -21.90 -12.89 17.52
N GLU A 207 -20.69 -12.33 17.51
CA GLU A 207 -20.15 -11.61 18.67
C GLU A 207 -20.09 -10.11 18.38
N VAL A 208 -21.16 -9.44 18.79
CA VAL A 208 -21.20 -7.97 18.87
C VAL A 208 -20.06 -7.49 19.78
N GLU A 209 -19.05 -6.87 19.18
CA GLU A 209 -18.22 -5.77 19.73
C GLU A 209 -17.69 -5.90 21.17
N LYS A 210 -17.58 -7.09 21.76
CA LYS A 210 -17.09 -7.25 23.15
C LYS A 210 -15.63 -7.63 23.22
N ASN A 211 -15.12 -8.39 22.24
CA ASN A 211 -13.72 -8.80 22.18
C ASN A 211 -12.98 -8.10 21.04
N LEU A 212 -12.42 -6.92 21.34
CA LEU A 212 -11.46 -6.19 20.50
C LEU A 212 -10.31 -7.07 20.01
N GLU A 213 -9.93 -8.07 20.82
CA GLU A 213 -8.84 -9.00 20.52
C GLU A 213 -9.12 -9.93 19.34
N ASN A 214 -10.40 -10.20 19.03
CA ASN A 214 -10.85 -11.10 17.96
C ASN A 214 -11.24 -10.35 16.67
N VAL A 215 -10.85 -9.08 16.56
CA VAL A 215 -11.12 -8.28 15.36
C VAL A 215 -9.97 -8.47 14.37
N HIS A 216 -10.29 -8.87 13.15
CA HIS A 216 -9.33 -8.84 12.05
C HIS A 216 -9.03 -7.39 11.69
N PHE A 217 -7.77 -6.99 11.80
CA PHE A 217 -7.31 -5.70 11.32
C PHE A 217 -5.94 -5.88 10.68
N TYR A 218 -5.56 -4.97 9.80
CA TYR A 218 -4.20 -4.93 9.29
C TYR A 218 -3.63 -3.54 9.40
N ILE A 219 -2.32 -3.48 9.52
CA ILE A 219 -1.57 -2.25 9.64
C ILE A 219 -0.67 -2.15 8.42
N GLU A 220 -0.71 -1.02 7.74
CA GLU A 220 0.21 -0.69 6.67
C GLU A 220 1.20 0.37 7.16
N VAL A 221 2.50 0.04 7.08
CA VAL A 221 3.61 0.93 7.46
C VAL A 221 4.59 0.97 6.31
N ALA A 222 4.79 2.15 5.72
CA ALA A 222 5.74 2.36 4.62
C ALA A 222 5.58 1.34 3.45
N GLY A 223 4.33 1.02 3.07
CA GLY A 223 4.01 0.08 2.01
C GLY A 223 4.14 -1.41 2.39
N VAL A 224 4.51 -1.71 3.63
CA VAL A 224 4.50 -3.07 4.17
C VAL A 224 3.17 -3.30 4.89
N ARG A 225 2.38 -4.23 4.36
CA ARG A 225 1.12 -4.66 4.99
C ARG A 225 1.39 -5.77 6.00
N ILE A 226 0.89 -5.58 7.20
CA ILE A 226 1.01 -6.49 8.33
C ILE A 226 -0.40 -6.89 8.72
N ASN A 227 -0.77 -8.13 8.41
CA ASN A 227 -2.07 -8.66 8.81
C ASN A 227 -2.01 -9.08 10.28
N HIS A 228 -2.89 -8.51 11.09
CA HIS A 228 -3.18 -9.03 12.42
C HIS A 228 -4.46 -9.86 12.32
N GLU A 229 -4.27 -11.13 11.99
CA GLU A 229 -5.35 -12.09 12.13
C GLU A 229 -5.40 -12.55 13.59
N PRO A 230 -6.51 -12.33 14.33
CA PRO A 230 -6.75 -13.08 15.55
C PRO A 230 -6.64 -14.57 15.24
N ALA A 231 -6.18 -15.34 16.22
CA ALA A 231 -5.95 -16.79 16.16
C ALA A 231 -7.25 -17.61 16.00
N LEU A 232 -7.99 -17.31 14.94
CA LEU A 232 -9.13 -18.02 14.37
C LEU A 232 -8.83 -18.35 12.90
N SER A 233 -7.55 -18.45 12.53
CA SER A 233 -7.14 -19.11 11.30
C SER A 233 -7.47 -20.60 11.46
N MET A 234 -8.72 -20.96 11.14
CA MET A 234 -9.07 -22.35 10.81
C MET A 234 -8.09 -22.89 9.75
N GLU A 235 -7.49 -22.01 8.94
CA GLU A 235 -6.43 -22.35 7.97
C GLU A 235 -5.05 -22.59 8.60
N GLU A 236 -4.57 -21.84 9.62
CA GLU A 236 -3.28 -22.17 10.26
C GLU A 236 -3.42 -23.29 11.29
N THR A 237 -4.60 -23.45 11.91
CA THR A 237 -4.88 -24.64 12.72
C THR A 237 -5.07 -25.87 11.84
N ALA A 238 -5.68 -25.77 10.64
CA ALA A 238 -5.67 -26.83 9.63
C ALA A 238 -4.26 -27.11 9.09
N ALA A 239 -3.44 -26.07 8.85
CA ALA A 239 -2.03 -26.24 8.47
C ALA A 239 -1.19 -26.87 9.58
N LYS A 240 -1.52 -26.66 10.86
CA LYS A 240 -0.93 -27.38 11.99
C LYS A 240 -1.47 -28.81 12.14
N GLN A 241 -2.73 -29.06 11.74
CA GLN A 241 -3.31 -30.41 11.63
C GLN A 241 -2.69 -31.22 10.48
N HIS A 242 -2.05 -30.59 9.48
CA HIS A 242 -1.25 -31.31 8.49
C HIS A 242 -0.05 -32.08 9.08
N LYS A 243 0.30 -31.92 10.37
CA LYS A 243 1.21 -32.87 11.04
C LYS A 243 0.66 -34.30 11.09
N GLU A 244 -0.66 -34.50 11.02
CA GLU A 244 -1.26 -35.83 10.92
C GLU A 244 -1.13 -36.43 9.51
N SER A 245 -1.00 -35.60 8.47
CA SER A 245 -0.82 -36.08 7.08
C SER A 245 0.55 -36.72 6.82
N ASN A 246 1.47 -36.68 7.79
CA ASN A 246 2.76 -37.36 7.73
C ASN A 246 2.75 -38.74 8.40
N ILE A 247 1.59 -39.18 8.90
CA ILE A 247 1.39 -40.52 9.46
C ILE A 247 0.68 -41.35 8.41
N ASP A 248 1.44 -42.26 7.78
CA ASP A 248 0.88 -43.22 6.84
C ASP A 248 0.19 -44.35 7.60
N TYR A 249 -1.11 -44.20 7.86
CA TYR A 249 -1.93 -45.21 8.55
C TYR A 249 -2.05 -46.53 7.77
N SER A 250 -1.60 -46.58 6.51
CA SER A 250 -1.55 -47.80 5.71
C SER A 250 -0.26 -48.61 5.90
N LYS A 251 0.76 -48.04 6.57
CA LYS A 251 2.02 -48.73 6.86
C LYS A 251 2.03 -49.30 8.28
N ILE A 252 2.36 -50.59 8.38
CA ILE A 252 2.66 -51.25 9.65
C ILE A 252 3.93 -50.60 10.23
N LYS A 253 3.91 -50.24 11.52
CA LYS A 253 5.07 -49.63 12.19
C LYS A 253 6.25 -50.61 12.12
N VAL A 254 7.42 -50.10 11.73
CA VAL A 254 8.67 -50.89 11.69
C VAL A 254 8.90 -51.49 13.09
N ALA A 255 8.97 -52.82 13.16
CA ALA A 255 9.26 -53.53 14.39
C ALA A 255 10.65 -53.14 14.91
N LYS A 256 10.85 -53.19 16.24
CA LYS A 256 12.17 -52.94 16.84
C LYS A 256 13.21 -53.87 16.23
N ALA A 257 14.43 -53.36 16.03
CA ALA A 257 15.54 -54.12 15.47
C ALA A 257 15.69 -55.46 16.20
N ILE A 258 15.63 -56.55 15.44
CA ILE A 258 15.83 -57.90 15.95
C ILE A 258 17.31 -57.99 16.34
N ILE A 259 17.57 -58.33 17.61
CA ILE A 259 18.93 -58.56 18.12
C ILE A 259 19.33 -59.98 17.69
N GLU A 260 20.56 -60.15 17.19
CA GLU A 260 21.08 -61.46 16.77
C GLU A 260 20.85 -62.51 17.87
N THR A 261 20.26 -63.63 17.48
CA THR A 261 20.04 -64.78 18.37
C THR A 261 21.38 -65.43 18.67
N ALA A 262 21.93 -65.14 19.85
CA ALA A 262 23.08 -65.86 20.38
C ALA A 262 22.62 -67.24 20.88
N TRP A 263 23.07 -68.30 20.23
CA TRP A 263 22.86 -69.67 20.69
C TRP A 263 23.94 -70.00 21.72
N ASP A 264 23.53 -70.33 22.95
CA ASP A 264 24.48 -70.72 24.00
C ASP A 264 25.23 -71.99 23.57
N GLY A 265 26.56 -71.93 23.68
CA GLY A 265 27.52 -72.90 23.16
C GLY A 265 27.20 -74.33 23.62
N GLY A 266 26.86 -75.18 22.65
CA GLY A 266 26.56 -76.60 22.87
C GLY A 266 25.85 -77.29 21.71
N VAL A 267 25.35 -76.54 20.71
CA VAL A 267 24.58 -77.07 19.58
C VAL A 267 25.46 -77.40 18.34
N GLU A 268 26.78 -77.42 18.52
CA GLU A 268 27.78 -77.70 17.47
C GLU A 268 27.87 -79.19 17.11
N THR A 269 26.77 -79.78 16.67
CA THR A 269 26.85 -80.96 15.80
C THR A 269 26.36 -80.55 14.42
N SER A 270 27.13 -80.89 13.38
CA SER A 270 26.90 -80.46 11.99
C SER A 270 25.46 -80.73 11.51
N VAL A 271 24.84 -81.80 12.01
CA VAL A 271 23.45 -82.18 11.71
C VAL A 271 22.43 -81.19 12.28
N LEU A 272 22.63 -80.72 13.53
CA LEU A 272 21.72 -79.76 14.15
C LEU A 272 21.94 -78.35 13.60
N SER A 273 23.18 -77.96 13.30
CA SER A 273 23.47 -76.65 12.69
C SER A 273 22.76 -76.46 11.35
N ALA A 274 22.78 -77.47 10.47
CA ALA A 274 22.10 -77.41 9.18
C ALA A 274 20.57 -77.33 9.32
N TYR A 275 20.03 -78.02 10.35
CA TYR A 275 18.59 -77.96 10.64
C TYR A 275 18.16 -76.60 11.20
N PHE A 276 18.97 -75.99 12.07
CA PHE A 276 18.71 -74.64 12.58
C PHE A 276 18.83 -73.57 11.51
N GLU A 277 19.76 -73.70 10.56
CA GLU A 277 19.82 -72.82 9.39
C GLU A 277 18.58 -72.95 8.51
N GLN A 278 18.04 -74.17 8.37
CA GLN A 278 16.80 -74.39 7.61
C GLN A 278 15.59 -73.78 8.34
N LEU A 279 15.49 -73.95 9.66
CA LEU A 279 14.44 -73.31 10.47
C LEU A 279 14.54 -71.78 10.42
N ALA A 280 15.74 -71.22 10.51
CA ALA A 280 15.95 -69.78 10.41
C ALA A 280 15.51 -69.21 9.06
N LYS A 281 15.68 -69.97 7.96
CA LYS A 281 15.14 -69.60 6.64
C LYS A 281 13.62 -69.64 6.63
N THR A 282 13.00 -70.68 7.18
CA THR A 282 11.55 -70.78 7.29
C THR A 282 10.97 -69.64 8.13
N ASP A 283 11.60 -69.31 9.26
CA ASP A 283 11.20 -68.18 10.11
C ASP A 283 11.30 -66.84 9.38
N GLN A 284 12.34 -66.64 8.54
CA GLN A 284 12.47 -65.44 7.71
C GLN A 284 11.39 -65.37 6.62
N GLU A 285 11.03 -66.51 6.02
CA GLU A 285 9.95 -66.58 5.04
C GLU A 285 8.58 -66.29 5.69
N GLU A 286 8.30 -66.87 6.86
CA GLU A 286 7.07 -66.61 7.62
C GLU A 286 6.98 -65.15 8.10
N GLN A 287 8.11 -64.52 8.47
CA GLN A 287 8.14 -63.10 8.84
C GLN A 287 7.81 -62.16 7.68
N LEU A 288 8.12 -62.55 6.44
CA LEU A 288 7.88 -61.74 5.24
C LEU A 288 6.49 -61.97 4.64
N TYR A 289 6.04 -63.22 4.59
CA TYR A 289 4.83 -63.60 3.88
C TYR A 289 3.65 -63.89 4.80
N GLY A 290 3.88 -64.08 6.10
CA GLY A 290 2.90 -64.61 7.03
C GLY A 290 2.62 -66.10 6.79
N VAL A 291 1.90 -66.73 7.73
CA VAL A 291 1.34 -68.08 7.55
C VAL A 291 -0.09 -67.98 7.02
#